data_AF-A0A7Z9DXY0-F1
#
_entry.id   AF-A0A7Z9DXY0-F1
#
_cell.length_a   1.000
_cell.length_b   1.000
_cell.length_c   1.000
_cell.angle_alpha   90.00
_cell.angle_beta   90.00
_cell.angle_gamma   90.00
#
_symmetry.space_group_name_H-M   'P 1'
#
loop_
_entity.id
_entity.type
_entity.pdbx_description
1 polymer ?
#
loop_
_entity_poly.entity_id
_entity_poly.type
_entity_poly.pdbx_seq_one_letter_code
_entity_poly.pdbx_strand_id
1 'polypeptide(L)'
;MDRISWDDSSGQTSNYSINPASQSSSYSGKPAKNQTSTHSNKTRDTVITPQFREDLRNWIKDDCDIASKVLELVELVMRDPFKGRGKPEKLKYEKNVWSRRITEEHRLVYKVTDGRIDFLQARYHN
;
A
#
# COMPACT_ATOMS: atom_id res chain seq x y z
N MET A 1 30.48 -11.78 15.08
CA MET A 1 29.03 -11.80 14.88
C MET A 1 28.70 -11.41 13.44
N ASP A 2 28.97 -12.38 12.56
CA ASP A 2 28.10 -12.93 11.51
C ASP A 2 27.54 -11.99 10.45
N ARG A 3 28.44 -11.57 9.56
CA ARG A 3 28.14 -11.28 8.14
C ARG A 3 27.87 -12.61 7.44
N ILE A 4 26.60 -12.90 7.14
CA ILE A 4 26.25 -14.01 6.26
C ILE A 4 26.42 -13.53 4.82
N SER A 5 27.52 -13.99 4.22
CA SER A 5 27.87 -13.88 2.81
C SER A 5 27.14 -14.99 2.04
N TRP A 6 26.45 -14.62 0.97
CA TRP A 6 26.01 -15.55 -0.06
C TRP A 6 26.75 -15.17 -1.35
N ASP A 7 27.74 -15.99 -1.68
CA ASP A 7 28.44 -16.01 -2.95
C ASP A 7 27.71 -17.03 -3.83
N ASP A 8 27.08 -16.58 -4.92
CA ASP A 8 26.62 -17.48 -5.98
C ASP A 8 27.29 -17.07 -7.29
N SER A 9 28.13 -17.98 -7.73
CA SER A 9 28.96 -17.95 -8.91
C SER A 9 28.14 -18.32 -10.13
N SER A 10 27.66 -17.32 -10.86
CA SER A 10 27.33 -17.49 -12.27
C SER A 10 27.69 -16.24 -13.06
N GLY A 11 28.96 -16.17 -13.44
CA GLY A 11 29.43 -15.25 -14.46
C GLY A 11 28.71 -15.53 -15.78
N GLN A 12 27.94 -14.55 -16.25
CA GLN A 12 27.62 -14.39 -17.66
C GLN A 12 27.33 -12.91 -17.94
N THR A 13 28.35 -12.22 -18.46
CA THR A 13 28.19 -10.94 -19.12
C THR A 13 27.54 -11.18 -20.48
N SER A 14 26.33 -10.67 -20.69
CA SER A 14 25.74 -10.60 -22.01
C SER A 14 25.78 -9.15 -22.49
N ASN A 15 26.82 -8.85 -23.28
CA ASN A 15 26.93 -7.63 -24.06
C ASN A 15 26.29 -7.90 -25.42
N TYR A 16 25.27 -7.11 -25.77
CA TYR A 16 24.81 -6.99 -27.15
C TYR A 16 24.74 -5.52 -27.54
N SER A 17 25.72 -5.09 -28.32
CA SER A 17 25.63 -3.95 -29.23
C SER A 17 25.62 -4.49 -30.65
N ILE A 18 24.58 -4.22 -31.44
CA ILE A 18 24.65 -4.06 -32.90
C ILE A 18 23.60 -3.03 -33.37
N ASN A 19 24.11 -1.86 -33.71
CA ASN A 19 23.89 -0.95 -34.85
C ASN A 19 22.52 -0.39 -35.29
N PRO A 20 22.55 0.87 -35.79
CA PRO A 20 21.38 1.63 -36.22
C PRO A 20 21.02 1.34 -37.68
N ALA A 21 19.73 1.23 -37.98
CA ALA A 21 19.23 1.31 -39.34
C ALA A 21 18.03 2.25 -39.39
N SER A 22 18.25 3.36 -40.09
CA SER A 22 17.28 4.35 -40.53
C SER A 22 16.17 3.70 -41.34
N GLN A 23 14.91 4.07 -41.09
CA GLN A 23 13.99 4.51 -42.15
C GLN A 23 12.72 5.14 -41.55
N SER A 24 12.38 6.28 -42.14
CA SER A 24 11.21 7.11 -41.90
C SER A 24 9.90 6.39 -42.21
N SER A 25 8.94 6.45 -41.29
CA SER A 25 7.52 6.29 -41.61
C SER A 25 6.70 7.28 -40.79
N SER A 26 6.12 8.25 -41.49
CA SER A 26 5.24 9.27 -40.95
C SER A 26 3.89 8.69 -40.59
N TYR A 27 3.61 8.55 -39.30
CA TYR A 27 2.25 8.32 -38.78
C TYR A 27 1.82 9.51 -37.92
N SER A 28 0.78 10.22 -38.38
CA SER A 28 0.07 11.24 -37.62
C SER A 28 -0.84 10.55 -36.58
N GLY A 29 -0.26 10.24 -35.42
CA GLY A 29 -1.01 9.84 -34.22
C GLY A 29 -1.30 11.05 -33.35
N LYS A 30 -2.58 11.26 -33.02
CA LYS A 30 -3.08 12.24 -32.03
C LYS A 30 -2.23 12.16 -30.73
N PRO A 31 -2.01 13.26 -29.99
CA PRO A 31 -1.27 13.20 -28.74
C PRO A 31 -2.00 12.28 -27.75
N ALA A 32 -1.43 11.10 -27.51
CA ALA A 32 -1.78 10.27 -26.39
C ALA A 32 -1.51 11.12 -25.14
N LYS A 33 -2.54 11.31 -24.31
CA LYS A 33 -2.40 11.94 -23.00
C LYS A 33 -1.43 11.08 -22.20
N ASN A 34 -0.17 11.51 -22.11
CA ASN A 34 0.84 10.89 -21.27
C ASN A 34 0.34 10.92 -19.82
N GLN A 35 -0.14 9.77 -19.36
CA GLN A 35 -0.28 9.50 -17.94
C GLN A 35 1.12 9.31 -17.39
N THR A 36 1.78 10.41 -17.04
CA THR A 36 2.97 10.39 -16.19
C THR A 36 2.55 9.95 -14.80
N SER A 37 2.50 8.63 -14.59
CA SER A 37 2.30 8.02 -13.28
C SER A 37 3.62 8.08 -12.49
N THR A 38 3.99 9.28 -12.04
CA THR A 38 5.07 9.48 -11.07
C THR A 38 4.60 8.99 -9.70
N HIS A 39 4.63 7.68 -9.48
CA HIS A 39 4.60 7.13 -8.12
C HIS A 39 5.97 7.39 -7.49
N SER A 40 6.20 8.62 -7.02
CA SER A 40 7.27 8.83 -6.05
C SER A 40 6.93 7.96 -4.85
N ASN A 41 7.81 6.99 -4.57
CA ASN A 41 7.65 6.09 -3.44
C ASN A 41 7.83 6.91 -2.16
N LYS A 42 6.73 7.53 -1.72
CA LYS A 42 6.70 8.37 -0.52
C LYS A 42 6.61 7.44 0.68
N THR A 43 7.76 7.11 1.26
CA THR A 43 7.83 6.36 2.53
C THR A 43 7.06 7.14 3.58
N ARG A 44 6.06 6.51 4.20
CA ARG A 44 5.27 7.09 5.29
C ARG A 44 5.51 6.28 6.55
N ASP A 45 5.69 6.98 7.66
CA ASP A 45 5.71 6.34 8.97
C ASP A 45 4.35 5.74 9.27
N THR A 46 4.33 4.57 9.91
CA THR A 46 3.11 3.91 10.36
C THR A 46 3.04 3.94 11.88
N VAL A 47 1.93 4.46 12.40
CA VAL A 47 1.68 4.52 13.84
C VAL A 47 0.49 3.64 14.17
N ILE A 48 0.71 2.75 15.14
CA ILE A 48 -0.33 1.91 15.72
C ILE A 48 -0.79 2.55 17.03
N THR A 49 -2.04 2.98 17.11
CA THR A 49 -2.58 3.55 18.35
C THR A 49 -2.81 2.46 19.40
N PRO A 50 -2.86 2.83 20.70
CA PRO A 50 -3.23 1.89 21.76
C PRO A 50 -4.60 1.22 21.52
N GLN A 51 -5.58 1.98 21.02
CA GLN A 51 -6.92 1.46 20.70
C GLN A 51 -6.87 0.42 19.58
N PHE A 52 -6.22 0.73 18.46
CA PHE A 52 -6.06 -0.23 17.37
C PHE A 52 -5.35 -1.50 17.83
N ARG A 53 -4.30 -1.36 18.65
CA ARG A 53 -3.55 -2.50 19.19
C ARG A 53 -4.44 -3.40 20.06
N GLU A 54 -5.31 -2.81 20.87
CA GLU A 54 -6.27 -3.55 21.68
C GLU A 54 -7.31 -4.26 20.81
N ASP A 55 -7.86 -3.58 19.80
CA ASP A 55 -8.79 -4.18 18.84
C ASP A 55 -8.17 -5.40 18.15
N LEU A 56 -6.93 -5.28 17.69
CA LEU A 56 -6.20 -6.37 17.05
C LEU A 56 -5.94 -7.53 18.01
N ARG A 57 -5.58 -7.24 19.26
CA ARG A 57 -5.42 -8.28 20.30
C ARG A 57 -6.71 -9.05 20.52
N ASN A 58 -7.84 -8.34 20.57
CA ASN A 58 -9.15 -8.97 20.73
C ASN A 58 -9.52 -9.80 19.51
N TRP A 59 -9.20 -9.35 18.29
CA TRP A 59 -9.37 -10.18 17.09
C TRP A 59 -8.51 -11.43 17.12
N ILE A 60 -7.24 -11.34 17.51
CA ILE A 60 -6.37 -12.54 17.62
C ILE A 60 -6.96 -13.58 18.60
N LYS A 61 -7.63 -13.12 19.65
CA LYS A 61 -8.28 -13.99 20.64
C LYS A 61 -9.62 -14.56 20.14
N ASP A 62 -10.43 -13.74 19.50
CA ASP A 62 -11.83 -14.07 19.17
C ASP A 62 -11.95 -14.72 17.79
N ASP A 63 -11.24 -14.19 16.78
CA ASP A 63 -11.30 -14.60 15.37
C ASP A 63 -10.01 -14.21 14.61
N CYS A 64 -9.13 -15.21 14.42
CA CYS A 64 -7.83 -15.01 13.76
C CYS A 64 -7.93 -14.72 12.25
N ASP A 65 -9.03 -15.10 11.59
CA ASP A 65 -9.26 -14.78 10.18
C ASP A 65 -9.55 -13.28 10.01
N ILE A 66 -10.33 -12.71 10.93
CA ILE A 66 -10.54 -11.25 10.97
C ILE A 66 -9.23 -10.51 11.30
N ALA A 67 -8.43 -11.01 12.25
CA ALA A 67 -7.12 -10.41 12.55
C ALA A 67 -6.21 -10.38 11.31
N SER A 68 -6.16 -11.49 10.56
CA SER A 68 -5.39 -11.60 9.31
C SER A 68 -5.89 -10.61 8.26
N LYS A 69 -7.22 -10.49 8.10
CA LYS A 69 -7.83 -9.53 7.19
C LYS A 69 -7.54 -8.07 7.56
N VAL A 70 -7.49 -7.75 8.85
CA VAL A 70 -7.09 -6.41 9.32
C VAL A 70 -5.67 -6.10 8.90
N LEU A 71 -4.73 -7.04 9.08
CA LEU A 71 -3.33 -6.87 8.66
C LEU A 71 -3.21 -6.75 7.13
N GLU A 72 -3.96 -7.52 6.34
CA GLU A 72 -4.01 -7.35 4.88
C GLU A 72 -4.46 -5.93 4.48
N LEU A 73 -5.48 -5.39 5.16
CA LEU A 73 -5.95 -4.04 4.90
C LEU A 73 -4.93 -2.97 5.31
N VAL A 74 -4.17 -3.18 6.38
CA VAL A 74 -3.05 -2.31 6.80
C VAL A 74 -2.00 -2.22 5.69
N GLU A 75 -1.56 -3.35 5.14
CA GLU A 75 -0.60 -3.39 4.03
C GLU A 75 -1.12 -2.66 2.78
N LEU A 76 -2.40 -2.85 2.46
CA LEU A 76 -3.03 -2.14 1.34
C LEU A 76 -3.11 -0.62 1.58
N VAL A 77 -3.37 -0.19 2.81
CA VAL A 77 -3.39 1.23 3.17
C VAL A 77 -1.99 1.83 3.08
N MET A 78 -0.95 1.10 3.49
CA MET A 78 0.44 1.55 3.38
C MET A 78 0.85 1.79 1.92
N ARG A 79 0.37 0.95 1.00
CA ARG A 79 0.65 1.06 -0.44
C ARG A 79 -0.17 2.14 -1.14
N ASP A 80 -1.50 2.12 -0.98
CA ASP A 80 -2.41 3.12 -1.53
C ASP A 80 -3.53 3.41 -0.52
N PRO A 81 -3.42 4.49 0.27
CA PRO A 81 -4.38 4.79 1.32
C PRO A 81 -5.78 5.08 0.82
N PHE A 82 -5.97 5.51 -0.43
CA PHE A 82 -7.25 6.05 -0.91
C PHE A 82 -7.96 5.11 -1.89
N LYS A 83 -7.33 4.01 -2.28
CA LYS A 83 -7.89 3.03 -3.23
C LYS A 83 -7.68 1.60 -2.76
N GLY A 84 -8.31 0.67 -3.47
CA GLY A 84 -8.17 -0.77 -3.24
C GLY A 84 -9.32 -1.39 -2.45
N ARG A 85 -9.04 -2.55 -1.83
CA ARG A 85 -10.04 -3.38 -1.15
C ARG A 85 -10.64 -2.67 0.07
N GLY A 86 -11.86 -3.06 0.41
CA GLY A 86 -12.55 -2.58 1.60
C GLY A 86 -13.29 -1.26 1.38
N LYS A 87 -13.45 -0.79 0.14
CA LYS A 87 -14.20 0.43 -0.22
C LYS A 87 -13.79 1.62 0.67
N PRO A 88 -12.62 2.24 0.41
CA PRO A 88 -12.15 3.38 1.18
C PRO A 88 -13.17 4.53 1.16
N GLU A 89 -13.65 4.93 2.33
CA GLU A 89 -14.66 5.96 2.51
C GLU A 89 -14.09 7.06 3.42
N LYS A 90 -14.06 8.31 2.94
CA LYS A 90 -13.62 9.46 3.73
C LYS A 90 -14.70 9.84 4.76
N LEU A 91 -14.32 10.01 6.02
CA LEU A 91 -15.26 10.46 7.05
C LEU A 91 -15.56 11.96 6.90
N LYS A 92 -16.85 12.32 6.93
CA LYS A 92 -17.32 13.68 6.58
C LYS A 92 -16.83 14.77 7.53
N TYR A 93 -16.75 14.46 8.82
CA TYR A 93 -16.47 15.44 9.88
C TYR A 93 -15.01 15.43 10.35
N GLU A 94 -14.19 14.52 9.84
CA GLU A 94 -12.82 14.32 10.29
C GLU A 94 -11.81 14.62 9.19
N LYS A 95 -10.81 15.45 9.51
CA LYS A 95 -9.78 15.84 8.54
C LYS A 95 -8.85 14.67 8.25
N ASN A 96 -8.87 14.22 7.00
CA ASN A 96 -8.02 13.14 6.46
C ASN A 96 -8.18 11.79 7.16
N VAL A 97 -9.35 11.53 7.75
CA VAL A 97 -9.69 10.22 8.30
C VAL A 97 -10.53 9.45 7.29
N TRP A 98 -10.18 8.18 7.17
CA TRP A 98 -10.74 7.24 6.22
C TRP A 98 -11.15 5.97 6.93
N SER A 99 -12.11 5.27 6.33
CA SER A 99 -12.55 3.97 6.79
C SER A 99 -12.52 2.95 5.65
N ARG A 100 -12.22 1.69 5.98
CA ARG A 100 -12.38 0.53 5.09
C ARG A 100 -13.19 -0.55 5.80
N ARG A 101 -13.97 -1.29 5.04
CA ARG A 101 -14.79 -2.40 5.51
C ARG A 101 -13.93 -3.61 5.84
N ILE A 102 -13.96 -4.03 7.11
CA ILE A 102 -13.44 -5.33 7.54
C ILE A 102 -14.55 -6.36 7.40
N THR A 103 -15.70 -6.12 8.04
CA THR A 103 -16.94 -6.88 7.92
C THR A 103 -18.09 -5.94 7.55
N GLU A 104 -19.34 -6.41 7.59
CA GLU A 104 -20.50 -5.53 7.45
C GLU A 104 -20.58 -4.53 8.61
N GLU A 105 -20.25 -4.97 9.82
CA GLU A 105 -20.27 -4.17 11.05
C GLU A 105 -18.97 -3.39 11.27
N HIS A 106 -17.82 -4.04 11.16
CA HIS A 106 -16.55 -3.47 11.61
C HIS A 106 -15.80 -2.72 10.50
N ARG A 107 -15.09 -1.67 10.90
CA ARG A 107 -14.31 -0.80 10.02
C ARG A 107 -12.88 -0.66 10.52
N LEU A 108 -11.94 -0.69 9.57
CA LEU A 108 -10.59 -0.20 9.77
C LEU A 108 -10.63 1.32 9.60
N VAL A 109 -10.31 2.06 10.65
CA VAL A 109 -10.27 3.53 10.65
C VAL A 109 -8.82 4.00 10.73
N TYR A 110 -8.42 4.89 9.81
CA TYR A 110 -7.05 5.38 9.72
C TYR A 110 -7.01 6.84 9.27
N LYS A 111 -5.97 7.55 9.69
CA LYS A 111 -5.70 8.94 9.32
C LYS A 111 -4.48 9.01 8.42
N VAL A 112 -4.57 9.77 7.33
CA VAL A 112 -3.48 9.94 6.38
C VAL A 112 -2.97 11.37 6.43
N THR A 113 -1.66 11.53 6.60
CA THR A 113 -0.96 12.82 6.45
C THR A 113 0.18 12.68 5.44
N ASP A 114 0.91 13.77 5.20
CA ASP A 114 1.94 13.78 4.16
C ASP A 114 3.08 12.80 4.36
N GLY A 115 3.42 12.49 5.62
CA GLY A 115 4.52 11.60 5.98
C GLY A 115 4.12 10.48 6.94
N ARG A 116 2.84 10.35 7.30
CA ARG A 116 2.41 9.41 8.34
C ARG A 116 1.01 8.86 8.11
N ILE A 117 0.82 7.60 8.48
CA ILE A 117 -0.47 6.91 8.57
C ILE A 117 -0.70 6.47 10.01
N ASP A 118 -1.77 6.97 10.63
CA ASP A 118 -2.18 6.57 11.98
C ASP A 118 -3.32 5.55 11.87
N PHE A 119 -3.11 4.32 12.32
CA PHE A 119 -4.16 3.30 12.41
C PHE A 119 -4.89 3.46 13.75
N LEU A 120 -6.16 3.88 13.70
CA LEU A 120 -6.90 4.38 14.85
C LEU A 120 -7.73 3.29 15.53
N GLN A 121 -8.43 2.48 14.74
CA GLN A 121 -9.43 1.51 15.21
C GLN A 121 -9.62 0.39 14.17
N ALA A 122 -9.89 -0.83 14.63
CA ALA A 122 -10.19 -1.99 13.78
C ALA A 122 -11.39 -2.82 14.29
N ARG A 123 -12.05 -2.37 15.35
CA ARG A 123 -13.26 -3.01 15.88
C ARG A 123 -14.27 -1.94 16.24
N TYR A 124 -15.51 -2.11 15.82
CA TYR A 124 -16.58 -1.23 16.24
C TYR A 124 -16.93 -1.57 17.70
N HIS A 125 -17.00 -0.54 18.55
CA HIS A 125 -17.40 -0.65 19.94
C HIS A 125 -18.75 0.06 20.06
N ASN A 126 -19.77 -0.67 20.49
CA ASN A 126 -21.08 -0.12 20.84
C ASN A 126 -21.12 0.28 22.32
#